data_AF-A0A5C6YL46-F1
#
_entry.id   AF-A0A5C6YL46-F1
#
_cell.length_a   1.000
_cell.length_b   1.000
_cell.length_c   1.000
_cell.angle_alpha   90.00
_cell.angle_beta   90.00
_cell.angle_gamma   90.00
#
_symmetry.space_group_name_H-M   'P 1'
#
loop_
_entity.id
_entity.type
_entity.pdbx_description
1 polymer ?
#
loop_
_entity_poly.entity_id
_entity_poly.type
_entity_poly.pdbx_seq_one_letter_code
_entity_poly.pdbx_strand_id
1 'polypeptide(L)' 'MNGLHLTADLARCARAALLTDAPGLAGQAREAVASAGLTVVGEHWHRFPAAADGSPGGITGMLLL' A
#
# COMPACT_ATOMS: atom_id res chain seq x y z
N MET A 1 27.14 -1.09 -3.80
CA MET A 1 25.69 -0.82 -3.93
C MET A 1 25.20 -0.36 -2.57
N ASN A 2 24.58 0.83 -2.46
CA ASN A 2 24.16 1.43 -1.18
C ASN A 2 22.68 1.18 -0.84
N GLY A 3 22.03 0.25 -1.53
CA GLY A 3 20.62 -0.10 -1.34
C GLY A 3 20.17 -1.23 -2.25
N LEU A 4 19.02 -1.82 -1.92
CA LEU A 4 18.32 -2.84 -2.70
C LEU A 4 16.93 -2.33 -3.05
N HIS A 5 16.57 -2.30 -4.33
CA HIS A 5 15.25 -1.90 -4.80
C HIS A 5 14.57 -3.12 -5.45
N LEU A 6 13.44 -3.55 -4.87
CA LEU A 6 12.60 -4.62 -5.40
C LEU A 6 11.35 -4.01 -6.05
N THR A 7 10.99 -4.49 -7.24
CA THR A 7 9.74 -4.13 -7.93
C THR A 7 8.90 -5.38 -8.14
N ALA A 8 7.58 -5.26 -8.00
CA ALA A 8 6.67 -6.38 -8.16
C ALA A 8 5.29 -5.90 -8.64
N ASP A 9 4.74 -6.63 -9.61
CA ASP A 9 3.34 -6.53 -10.00
C ASP A 9 2.56 -7.67 -9.35
N LEU A 10 1.52 -7.35 -8.57
CA LEU A 10 0.72 -8.33 -7.85
C LEU A 10 -0.62 -8.55 -8.55
N ALA A 11 -0.97 -9.81 -8.81
CA ALA A 11 -2.24 -10.21 -9.38
C ALA A 11 -2.91 -11.30 -8.54
N ARG A 12 -4.25 -11.37 -8.58
CA ARG A 12 -5.05 -12.34 -7.80
C ARG A 12 -4.72 -12.32 -6.30
N CYS A 13 -4.61 -11.11 -5.74
CA CYS A 13 -4.33 -10.91 -4.32
C CYS A 13 -5.38 -11.62 -3.45
N ALA A 14 -4.94 -12.55 -2.58
CA ALA A 14 -5.83 -13.30 -1.69
C ALA A 14 -6.63 -12.38 -0.74
N ARG A 15 -6.06 -11.23 -0.38
CA ARG A 15 -6.69 -10.19 0.44
C ARG A 15 -7.17 -9.03 -0.42
N ALA A 16 -8.03 -9.31 -1.40
CA ALA A 16 -8.51 -8.33 -2.37
C ALA A 16 -9.20 -7.11 -1.74
N ALA A 17 -9.81 -7.26 -0.55
CA ALA A 17 -10.43 -6.17 0.19
C ALA A 17 -9.46 -5.00 0.49
N LEU A 18 -8.17 -5.29 0.67
CA LEU A 18 -7.14 -4.26 0.92
C LEU A 18 -6.92 -3.34 -0.29
N LEU A 19 -7.33 -3.74 -1.50
CA LEU A 19 -7.16 -2.91 -2.70
C LEU A 19 -8.09 -1.69 -2.70
N THR A 20 -9.10 -1.67 -1.83
CA THR A 20 -10.09 -0.59 -1.71
C THR A 20 -10.24 -0.03 -0.30
N ASP A 21 -9.60 -0.64 0.70
CA ASP A 21 -9.58 -0.25 2.11
C ASP A 21 -8.26 0.45 2.46
N ALA A 22 -8.25 1.79 2.48
CA ALA A 22 -7.03 2.56 2.71
C ALA A 22 -6.46 2.39 4.13
N PRO A 23 -7.25 2.47 5.22
CA PRO A 23 -6.77 2.16 6.56
C PRO A 23 -6.20 0.74 6.68
N GLY A 24 -6.88 -0.27 6.12
CA GLY A 24 -6.41 -1.65 6.16
C GLY A 24 -5.10 -1.86 5.40
N LEU A 25 -4.99 -1.31 4.19
CA LEU A 25 -3.77 -1.37 3.40
C LEU A 25 -2.61 -0.66 4.10
N ALA A 26 -2.88 0.48 4.73
CA ALA A 26 -1.89 1.22 5.50
C ALA A 26 -1.39 0.44 6.71
N GLY A 27 -2.28 -0.21 7.46
CA GLY A 27 -1.90 -1.11 8.56
C GLY A 27 -0.99 -2.23 8.07
N GLN A 28 -1.40 -2.93 7.01
CA GLN A 28 -0.62 -4.03 6.44
C GLN A 28 0.77 -3.61 5.95
N ALA A 29 0.90 -2.42 5.35
CA ALA A 29 2.18 -1.91 4.87
C ALA A 29 3.12 -1.56 6.04
N ARG A 30 2.61 -0.95 7.11
CA ARG A 30 3.39 -0.64 8.32
C ARG A 30 3.87 -1.92 9.02
N GLU A 31 3.00 -2.93 9.12
CA GLU A 31 3.39 -4.24 9.66
C GLU A 31 4.49 -4.90 8.82
N ALA A 32 4.39 -4.83 7.49
CA ALA A 32 5.43 -5.36 6.61
C ALA A 32 6.77 -4.66 6.82
N VAL A 33 6.78 -3.32 6.90
CA VAL A 33 7.99 -2.52 7.18
C VAL A 33 8.60 -2.88 8.54
N ALA A 34 7.77 -2.95 9.59
CA ALA A 34 8.23 -3.35 10.92
C ALA A 34 8.80 -4.78 10.93
N SER A 35 8.15 -5.73 10.25
CA SER A 35 8.63 -7.12 10.13
C SER A 35 9.95 -7.25 9.36
N ALA A 36 10.24 -6.29 8.48
CA ALA A 36 11.50 -6.20 7.75
C ALA A 36 12.61 -5.50 8.54
N GLY A 37 12.36 -5.03 9.77
CA GLY A 37 13.33 -4.33 10.60
C GLY A 37 13.65 -2.91 10.11
N LEU A 38 12.74 -2.31 9.34
CA LEU A 38 12.89 -0.97 8.77
C LEU A 38 12.18 0.08 9.63
N THR A 39 12.64 1.32 9.57
CA THR A 39 12.07 2.46 10.31
C THR A 39 11.26 3.34 9.37
N VAL A 40 10.03 3.70 9.75
CA VAL A 40 9.25 4.69 8.99
C VAL A 40 9.60 6.09 9.49
N VAL A 41 9.96 6.99 8.58
CA VAL A 41 10.19 8.41 8.88
C VAL A 41 9.03 9.32 8.42
N GLY A 42 8.15 8.82 7.57
CA GLY A 42 6.96 9.54 7.11
C GLY A 42 6.05 8.67 6.26
N GLU A 43 4.82 9.11 6.05
CA GLU A 43 3.87 8.37 5.22
C GLU A 43 2.83 9.27 4.55
N HIS A 44 2.29 8.79 3.43
CA HIS A 44 1.17 9.44 2.77
C HIS A 44 0.25 8.43 2.10
N TRP A 45 -1.05 8.68 2.18
CA TRP A 45 -2.10 7.79 1.67
C TRP A 45 -3.16 8.61 0.94
N HIS A 46 -3.52 8.19 -0.26
CA HIS A 46 -4.53 8.82 -1.09
C HIS A 46 -5.54 7.79 -1.59
N ARG A 47 -6.82 8.02 -1.27
CA ARG A 47 -7.96 7.26 -1.78
C ARG A 47 -8.52 7.97 -3.01
N PHE A 48 -8.46 7.32 -4.17
CA PHE A 48 -9.11 7.85 -5.36
C PHE A 48 -10.64 7.73 -5.25
N PRO A 49 -11.40 8.67 -5.84
CA PRO A 49 -12.86 8.59 -5.86
C PRO A 49 -13.34 7.34 -6.63
N ALA A 50 -14.57 6.93 -6.36
CA ALA A 50 -15.24 5.92 -7.17
C ALA A 50 -15.39 6.38 -8.63
N ALA A 51 -15.36 5.45 -9.57
CA ALA A 51 -15.65 5.76 -10.96
C ALA A 51 -17.15 6.02 -11.17
N ALA A 52 -17.51 6.57 -12.32
CA ALA A 52 -18.88 6.94 -12.65
C ALA A 52 -19.86 5.74 -12.65
N ASP A 53 -19.36 4.53 -12.87
CA ASP A 53 -20.12 3.27 -12.83
C ASP A 53 -20.30 2.71 -11.41
N GLY A 54 -19.81 3.41 -10.39
CA GLY A 54 -19.88 3.00 -8.99
C GLY A 54 -18.77 2.04 -8.57
N SER A 55 -17.85 1.65 -9.46
CA SER A 55 -16.69 0.86 -9.07
C SER A 55 -15.79 1.63 -8.10
N PRO A 56 -15.25 0.97 -7.06
CA PRO A 56 -14.44 1.64 -6.07
C PRO A 56 -13.13 2.13 -6.71
N GLY A 57 -12.71 3.36 -6.36
CA GLY A 57 -11.41 3.86 -6.80
C GLY A 57 -10.26 3.02 -6.25
N GLY A 58 -9.05 3.28 -6.71
CA GLY A 58 -7.83 2.70 -6.13
C GLY A 58 -7.32 3.45 -4.89
N ILE A 59 -6.16 3.00 -4.41
CA ILE A 59 -5.40 3.65 -3.33
C ILE A 59 -3.95 3.78 -3.78
N THR A 60 -3.35 4.96 -3.55
CA THR A 60 -1.90 5.15 -3.58
C THR A 60 -1.40 5.35 -2.15
N GLY A 61 -0.32 4.66 -1.79
CA GLY A 61 0.31 4.78 -0.49
C GLY A 61 1.83 4.81 -0.59
N MET A 62 2.48 5.51 0.33
CA MET A 62 3.93 5.57 0.47
C MET A 62 4.33 5.57 1.95
N LEU A 63 5.36 4.79 2.25
CA LEU A 63 6.11 4.83 3.50
C LEU A 63 7.52 5.28 3.15
N LEU A 64 7.99 6.37 3.74
CA LEU A 64 9.37 6.80 3.65
C LEU A 64 10.18 6.05 4.70
N LEU A 65 11.25 5.39 4.26
CA LEU A 65 12.15 4.56 5.08
C LEU A 65 13.45 5.29 5.41
#